data_AF-A0A068PT56-F1
#
_entry.id   AF-A0A068PT56-F1
#
_cell.length_a   1.000
_cell.length_b   1.000
_cell.length_c   1.000
_cell.angle_alpha   90.00
_cell.angle_beta   90.00
_cell.angle_gamma   90.00
#
_symmetry.space_group_name_H-M   'P 1'
#
loop_
_entity.id
_entity.type
_entity.pdbx_description
1 polymer ?
#
loop_
_entity_poly.entity_id
_entity_poly.type
_entity_poly.pdbx_seq_one_letter_code
_entity_poly.pdbx_strand_id
1 'polypeptide(L)' 'LTFDPRQRITVEDALAHPYLGSLHDISDEPVCMSPFSFDFEQHALTEGQMKELIYQEALAFNPEYRQQ' A
#
# COMPACT_ATOMS: atom_id res chain seq x y z
N LEU A 1 14.98 -8.91 -17.96
CA LEU A 1 15.30 -7.82 -17.01
C LEU A 1 15.97 -6.70 -17.78
N THR A 2 15.37 -5.52 -17.78
CA THR A 2 15.91 -4.33 -18.46
C THR A 2 16.58 -3.42 -17.44
N PHE A 3 17.73 -2.85 -17.82
CA PHE A 3 18.49 -1.93 -16.97
C PHE A 3 17.79 -0.57 -16.86
N ASP A 4 17.29 -0.05 -17.98
CA ASP A 4 16.53 1.19 -18.01
C ASP A 4 15.13 0.95 -17.37
N PRO A 5 14.77 1.66 -16.29
CA PRO A 5 13.45 1.52 -15.67
C PRO A 5 12.30 1.87 -16.61
N ARG A 6 12.51 2.76 -17.59
CA ARG A 6 11.49 3.14 -18.58
C ARG A 6 11.23 2.06 -19.63
N GLN A 7 12.18 1.13 -19.77
CA GLN A 7 12.06 -0.03 -20.66
C GLN A 7 11.56 -1.28 -19.91
N ARG A 8 11.16 -1.14 -18.64
CA ARG A 8 10.57 -2.23 -17.88
C ARG A 8 9.09 -2.32 -18.22
N ILE A 9 8.61 -3.54 -18.45
CA ILE A 9 7.18 -3.83 -18.60
C ILE A 9 6.41 -3.31 -17.38
N THR A 10 5.21 -2.77 -17.61
CA THR A 10 4.32 -2.33 -16.53
C THR A 10 3.69 -3.54 -15.83
N VAL A 11 3.05 -3.31 -14.68
CA VAL A 11 2.39 -4.41 -13.94
C VAL A 11 1.20 -4.92 -14.74
N GLU A 12 0.46 -4.02 -15.38
CA GLU A 12 -0.71 -4.32 -16.20
C GLU A 12 -0.33 -5.18 -17.42
N ASP A 13 0.73 -4.80 -18.14
CA ASP A 13 1.23 -5.57 -19.30
C ASP A 13 1.82 -6.92 -18.86
N ALA A 14 2.40 -6.99 -17.64
CA ALA A 14 2.94 -8.23 -17.10
C ALA A 14 1.83 -9.21 -16.69
N LEU A 15 0.73 -8.73 -16.12
CA LEU A 15 -0.45 -9.55 -15.79
C LEU A 15 -1.11 -10.12 -17.05
N ALA A 16 -1.18 -9.33 -18.13
CA ALA A 16 -1.67 -9.76 -19.43
C ALA A 16 -0.69 -10.67 -20.22
N HIS A 17 0.51 -10.93 -19.71
CA HIS A 17 1.52 -11.72 -20.42
C HIS A 17 1.06 -13.20 -20.56
N PRO A 18 1.31 -13.88 -21.71
CA PRO A 18 0.83 -15.24 -21.96
C PRO A 18 1.23 -16.28 -20.90
N TYR A 19 2.33 -16.02 -20.18
CA TYR A 19 2.77 -16.85 -19.06
C TYR A 19 1.75 -16.93 -17.91
N LEU A 20 1.02 -15.84 -17.63
CA LEU A 20 0.00 -15.77 -16.59
C LEU A 20 -1.42 -15.93 -17.14
N GLY A 21 -1.59 -16.20 -18.44
CA GLY A 21 -2.90 -16.20 -19.10
C GLY A 21 -3.92 -17.20 -18.54
N SER A 22 -3.48 -18.25 -17.84
CA SER A 22 -4.38 -19.19 -17.15
C SER A 22 -4.92 -18.67 -15.81
N LEU A 23 -4.32 -17.61 -15.25
CA LEU A 23 -4.64 -17.03 -13.95
C LEU A 23 -5.16 -15.60 -14.06
N HIS A 24 -4.87 -14.90 -15.16
CA HIS A 24 -5.22 -13.49 -15.34
C HIS A 24 -6.74 -13.29 -15.44
N ASP A 25 -7.29 -12.48 -14.53
CA ASP A 25 -8.69 -12.06 -14.51
C ASP A 25 -8.79 -10.60 -14.07
N ILE A 26 -9.12 -9.71 -15.01
CA ILE A 26 -9.25 -8.26 -14.77
C ILE A 26 -10.29 -7.95 -13.69
N SER A 27 -11.31 -8.80 -13.53
CA SER A 27 -12.37 -8.59 -12.54
C SER A 27 -11.93 -8.90 -11.11
N ASP A 28 -10.88 -9.71 -10.93
CA ASP A 28 -10.29 -10.09 -9.64
C ASP A 28 -8.95 -9.36 -9.37
N GLU A 29 -8.59 -8.39 -10.22
CA GLU A 29 -7.36 -7.57 -10.11
C GLU A 29 -7.69 -6.09 -9.87
N PRO A 30 -8.19 -5.70 -8.67
CA PRO A 30 -8.63 -4.33 -8.41
C PRO A 30 -7.46 -3.36 -8.22
N VAL A 31 -7.69 -2.11 -8.63
CA VAL A 31 -6.79 -0.98 -8.33
C VAL A 31 -7.31 -0.22 -7.11
N CYS A 32 -6.41 0.22 -6.23
CA CYS A 32 -6.77 1.09 -5.11
C CYS A 32 -7.23 2.46 -5.63
N MET A 33 -8.48 2.84 -5.34
CA MET A 33 -9.07 4.09 -5.84
C MET A 33 -8.48 5.35 -5.19
N SER A 34 -8.01 5.24 -3.94
CA SER A 34 -7.40 6.33 -3.18
C SER A 34 -5.89 6.12 -3.09
N PRO A 35 -5.06 7.05 -3.59
CA PRO A 35 -3.63 7.03 -3.33
C PRO A 35 -3.36 7.05 -1.82
N PHE A 36 -2.36 6.29 -1.38
CA PHE A 36 -1.88 6.36 -0.01
C PHE A 36 -1.14 7.68 0.23
N SER A 37 -1.44 8.36 1.34
CA SER A 37 -0.77 9.61 1.70
C SER A 37 0.49 9.36 2.52
N PHE A 38 1.60 9.97 2.11
CA PHE A 38 2.88 9.97 2.82
C PHE A 38 3.11 11.26 3.63
N ASP A 39 2.03 11.94 4.07
CA ASP A 39 2.14 13.21 4.82
C ASP A 39 2.93 13.09 6.13
N PHE A 40 3.00 11.89 6.71
CA PHE A 40 3.82 11.59 7.88
C PHE A 40 5.33 11.65 7.62
N GLU A 41 5.78 11.49 6.37
CA GLU A 41 7.21 11.62 6.00
C GLU A 41 7.61 13.08 5.77
N GLN A 42 6.65 13.92 5.37
CA GLN A 42 6.90 15.35 5.11
C GLN A 42 7.12 16.15 6.40
N HIS A 43 6.57 15.67 7.52
CA HIS A 43 6.72 16.28 8.83
C HIS A 43 7.71 15.47 9.66
N ALA A 44 8.74 16.12 10.19
CA ALA A 44 9.64 15.48 11.15
C ALA A 44 8.86 15.19 12.45
N LEU A 45 8.27 14.00 12.54
CA LEU A 45 7.60 13.52 13.74
C LEU A 45 8.65 13.17 14.78
N THR A 46 8.41 13.60 16.03
CA THR A 46 9.18 13.12 17.17
C THR A 46 8.80 11.67 17.49
N GLU A 47 9.69 10.95 18.18
CA GLU A 47 9.41 9.58 18.64
C GLU A 47 8.10 9.50 19.45
N GLY A 48 7.84 10.48 20.31
CA GLY A 48 6.61 10.56 21.09
C GLY A 48 5.36 10.70 20.23
N GLN A 49 5.40 11.52 19.17
CA GLN A 49 4.28 11.68 18.25
C GLN A 49 4.04 10.42 17.42
N MET A 50 5.11 9.75 16.97
CA MET A 50 4.99 8.49 16.24
C MET A 50 4.40 7.38 17.14
N LYS A 51 4.83 7.30 18.41
CA LYS A 51 4.26 6.38 19.39
C LYS A 51 2.77 6.62 19.60
N GLU A 52 2.36 7.89 19.69
CA GLU A 52 0.95 8.26 19.83
C GLU A 52 0.13 7.85 18.60
N LEU A 53 0.61 8.13 17.38
CA LEU A 53 -0.08 7.72 16.14
C LEU A 53 -0.26 6.20 16.07
N ILE A 54 0.79 5.43 16.41
CA ILE A 54 0.72 3.96 16.46
C ILE A 54 -0.29 3.49 17.52
N TYR A 55 -0.31 4.13 18.70
CA TYR A 55 -1.26 3.79 19.75
C TYR A 55 -2.70 4.08 19.34
N GLN A 56 -2.95 5.21 18.67
CA GLN A 56 -4.28 5.54 18.15
C GLN A 56 -4.75 4.54 17.09
N GLU A 57 -3.86 4.10 16.19
CA GLU A 57 -4.17 3.07 15.20
C GLU A 57 -4.51 1.73 15.89
N ALA A 58 -3.71 1.32 16.88
CA ALA A 58 -3.99 0.13 17.67
C ALA A 58 -5.36 0.20 18.38
N LEU A 59 -5.71 1.35 18.98
CA LEU A 59 -7.03 1.56 19.59
C LEU A 59 -8.17 1.58 18.56
N ALA A 60 -7.91 2.01 17.32
CA ALA A 60 -8.91 1.99 16.26
C ALA A 60 -9.26 0.55 15.84
N PHE A 61 -8.26 -0.34 15.77
CA PHE A 61 -8.46 -1.77 15.51
C PHE A 61 -8.97 -2.55 16.74
N ASN A 62 -8.67 -2.07 17.96
CA ASN A 62 -9.01 -2.72 19.22
C ASN A 62 -9.83 -1.80 20.14
N PRO A 63 -11.11 -1.51 19.81
CA PRO A 63 -11.95 -0.55 20.54
C PRO A 63 -12.19 -0.90 22.02
N GLU A 64 -12.02 -2.16 22.41
CA GLU A 64 -12.14 -2.65 23.79
C GLU A 64 -11.12 -2.05 24.75
N TYR A 65 -9.94 -1.63 24.27
CA TYR A 65 -8.90 -1.01 25.11
C TYR A 65 -9.06 0.51 25.25
N ARG A 66 -10.07 1.12 24.61
CA ARG A 66 -10.29 2.57 24.62
C ARG A 66 -10.84 3.11 25.96
N GLN A 67 -11.22 2.23 26.89
CA GLN A 67 -11.91 2.57 28.15
C GLN A 67 -11.14 2.23 29.44
N GLN A 68 -9.80 2.15 29.42
CA GLN A 68 -9.00 2.10 30.66
C GLN A 68 -8.52 3.49 31.08
#